data_AF-A0A511HQS2-F1
#
_entry.id   AF-A0A511HQS2-F1
#
_cell.length_a   1.000
_cell.length_b   1.000
_cell.length_c   1.000
_cell.angle_alpha   90.00
_cell.angle_beta   90.00
_cell.angle_gamma   90.00
#
_symmetry.space_group_name_H-M   'P 1'
#
loop_
_entity.id
_entity.type
_entity.pdbx_description
1 polymer ?
#
loop_
_entity_poly.entity_id
_entity_poly.type
_entity_poly.pdbx_seq_one_letter_code
_entity_poly.pdbx_strand_id
1 'polypeptide(L)'
;MTLPIRKRRWAPCAAVLLMLGTACDGEDAPRDEACGEPLYGGEATDEAWRTFVDAQGRPTDSSQAVTLESPVPGQTYAMDAAPPTWRWTSPLASRLPSRETPRSMLAWLGNLLLPSAQAHLPPVTGDFYWVQVTVPGRRCPVELLTSNMEWQLDAATWDVLRAAPGQDLRVQVTSAYLVQNRLREGPYRLESPRTIRVEDSR
;
A
#
# COMPACT_ATOMS: atom_id res chain seq x y z
N MET A 1 -20.78 -4.52 -83.64
CA MET A 1 -19.40 -4.06 -83.88
C MET A 1 -19.12 -2.88 -82.95
N THR A 2 -18.15 -3.07 -82.04
CA THR A 2 -17.09 -2.12 -81.56
C THR A 2 -17.18 -0.64 -81.96
N LEU A 3 -16.86 0.40 -81.17
CA LEU A 3 -16.06 0.63 -79.94
C LEU A 3 -16.39 2.07 -79.41
N PRO A 4 -15.85 2.51 -78.24
CA PRO A 4 -16.43 3.46 -77.29
C PRO A 4 -15.85 4.89 -77.36
N ILE A 5 -16.49 5.83 -76.64
CA ILE A 5 -15.90 7.15 -76.35
C ILE A 5 -15.87 7.36 -74.82
N ARG A 6 -14.66 7.24 -74.25
CA ARG A 6 -14.34 7.61 -72.86
C ARG A 6 -14.31 9.14 -72.73
N LYS A 7 -15.16 9.69 -71.87
CA LYS A 7 -15.11 11.11 -71.47
C LYS A 7 -14.12 11.31 -70.33
N ARG A 8 -13.08 12.12 -70.61
CA ARG A 8 -12.15 12.74 -69.66
C ARG A 8 -12.93 13.46 -68.56
N ARG A 9 -12.63 13.19 -67.29
CA ARG A 9 -13.13 13.98 -66.16
C ARG A 9 -11.98 14.77 -65.56
N TRP A 10 -12.21 16.08 -65.47
CA TRP A 10 -11.36 17.05 -64.81
C TRP A 10 -11.22 16.77 -63.31
N ALA A 11 -10.02 17.01 -62.80
CA ALA A 11 -9.73 17.08 -61.38
C ALA A 11 -10.15 18.47 -60.84
N PRO A 12 -10.73 18.51 -59.64
CA PRO A 12 -10.57 19.65 -58.76
C PRO A 12 -9.87 19.27 -57.45
N CYS A 13 -9.23 20.30 -56.91
CA CYS A 13 -8.24 20.32 -55.85
C CYS A 13 -8.73 19.85 -54.47
N ALA A 14 -7.71 19.50 -53.68
CA ALA A 14 -7.68 19.20 -52.26
C ALA A 14 -8.42 20.19 -51.35
N ALA A 15 -9.08 19.64 -50.34
CA ALA A 15 -9.19 20.20 -48.99
C ALA A 15 -9.59 19.07 -48.04
N VAL A 16 -8.62 18.33 -47.50
CA VAL A 16 -8.87 17.42 -46.36
C VAL A 16 -8.62 18.25 -45.10
N LEU A 17 -9.70 18.63 -44.43
CA LEU A 17 -9.65 19.09 -43.05
C LEU A 17 -9.16 17.93 -42.18
N LEU A 18 -7.92 18.02 -41.71
CA LEU A 18 -7.44 17.25 -40.57
C LEU A 18 -8.21 17.72 -39.34
N MET A 19 -9.23 16.95 -38.95
CA MET A 19 -9.76 17.03 -37.59
C MET A 19 -8.65 16.56 -36.66
N LEU A 20 -8.08 17.51 -35.93
CA LEU A 20 -7.21 17.26 -34.79
C LEU A 20 -8.01 16.49 -33.75
N GLY A 21 -7.94 15.16 -33.82
CA GLY A 21 -8.24 14.34 -32.66
C GLY A 21 -7.25 14.75 -31.59
N THR A 22 -7.74 15.30 -30.48
CA THR A 22 -7.02 15.31 -29.21
C THR A 22 -6.99 13.88 -28.69
N ALA A 23 -6.31 13.00 -29.42
CA ALA A 23 -5.74 11.80 -28.86
C ALA A 23 -4.46 12.29 -28.19
N CYS A 24 -4.52 12.48 -26.88
CA CYS A 24 -3.32 12.56 -26.07
C CYS A 24 -2.60 11.23 -26.24
N ASP A 25 -1.71 11.20 -27.23
CA ASP A 25 -0.70 10.17 -27.44
C ASP A 25 0.32 10.34 -26.31
N GLY A 26 -0.09 9.92 -25.12
CA GLY A 26 0.84 9.50 -24.11
C GLY A 26 1.09 8.04 -24.40
N GLU A 27 2.24 7.74 -25.01
CA GLU A 27 2.87 6.44 -24.87
C GLU A 27 2.92 6.14 -23.37
N ASP A 28 1.92 5.42 -22.87
CA ASP A 28 2.02 4.64 -21.65
C ASP A 28 3.03 3.55 -21.96
N ALA A 29 4.31 3.93 -21.96
CA ALA A 29 5.36 3.02 -21.52
C ALA A 29 4.79 2.31 -20.29
N PRO A 30 4.87 0.97 -20.19
CA PRO A 30 4.34 0.28 -19.03
C PRO A 30 5.06 0.92 -17.84
N ARG A 31 4.32 1.74 -17.08
CA ARG A 31 4.77 2.14 -15.76
C ARG A 31 5.08 0.81 -15.12
N ASP A 32 6.30 0.64 -14.62
CA ASP A 32 6.51 -0.36 -13.60
C ASP A 32 5.43 -0.06 -12.55
N GLU A 33 4.30 -0.79 -12.64
CA GLU A 33 3.12 -0.55 -11.82
C GLU A 33 3.56 -0.89 -10.41
N ALA A 34 4.03 0.14 -9.71
CA ALA A 34 4.39 0.08 -8.32
C ALA A 34 3.18 -0.46 -7.57
N CYS A 35 3.45 -1.30 -6.56
CA CYS A 35 2.39 -1.77 -5.69
C CYS A 35 1.65 -0.56 -5.10
N GLY A 36 0.32 -0.67 -5.02
CA GLY A 36 -0.54 0.38 -4.48
C GLY A 36 -0.33 0.60 -2.99
N GLU A 37 -1.09 1.55 -2.45
CA GLU A 37 -1.08 1.86 -1.01
C GLU A 37 -1.57 0.67 -0.16
N PRO A 38 -1.09 0.53 1.08
CA PRO A 38 -1.56 -0.50 2.00
C PRO A 38 -2.95 -0.15 2.51
N LEU A 39 -3.57 -1.12 3.21
CA LEU A 39 -4.66 -0.79 4.12
C LEU A 39 -4.12 0.09 5.26
N TYR A 40 -4.95 1.00 5.77
CA TYR A 40 -4.62 1.86 6.90
C TYR A 40 -5.44 1.48 8.13
N GLY A 41 -4.76 1.33 9.27
CA GLY A 41 -5.39 1.11 10.58
C GLY A 41 -4.87 2.09 11.64
N GLY A 42 -5.66 2.31 12.69
CA GLY A 42 -5.28 3.25 13.75
C GLY A 42 -5.05 4.67 13.23
N GLU A 43 -3.89 5.26 13.56
CA GLU A 43 -3.50 6.61 13.15
C GLU A 43 -2.65 6.63 11.86
N ALA A 44 -2.58 5.53 11.09
CA ALA A 44 -1.73 5.47 9.91
C ALA A 44 -2.24 6.36 8.76
N THR A 45 -1.30 7.00 8.04
CA THR A 45 -1.56 7.86 6.89
C THR A 45 -0.68 7.47 5.69
N ASP A 46 -0.99 7.99 4.50
CA ASP A 46 -0.16 7.80 3.31
C ASP A 46 1.22 8.42 3.44
N GLU A 47 1.36 9.56 4.15
CA GLU A 47 2.68 10.14 4.42
C GLU A 47 3.51 9.28 5.39
N ALA A 48 2.87 8.69 6.40
CA ALA A 48 3.53 7.71 7.27
C ALA A 48 3.98 6.50 6.44
N TRP A 49 3.14 5.99 5.54
CA TRP A 49 3.51 4.88 4.65
C TRP A 49 4.67 5.23 3.71
N ARG A 50 4.65 6.40 3.07
CA ARG A 50 5.77 6.85 2.23
C ARG A 50 7.09 6.87 3.01
N THR A 51 7.05 7.22 4.30
CA THR A 51 8.24 7.16 5.17
C THR A 51 8.82 5.75 5.31
N PHE A 52 7.97 4.72 5.36
CA PHE A 52 8.42 3.32 5.35
C PHE A 52 8.92 2.89 3.97
N VAL A 53 8.25 3.29 2.89
CA VAL A 53 8.66 3.02 1.50
C VAL A 53 10.07 3.57 1.25
N ASP A 54 10.29 4.85 1.57
CA ASP A 54 11.58 5.53 1.42
C ASP A 54 12.70 4.88 2.26
N ALA A 55 12.33 4.18 3.34
CA ALA A 55 13.27 3.51 4.23
C ALA A 55 13.54 2.03 3.85
N GLN A 56 12.84 1.44 2.87
CA GLN A 56 12.99 0.00 2.53
C GLN A 56 14.41 -0.38 2.10
N GLY A 57 15.18 0.55 1.52
CA GLY A 57 16.56 0.33 1.09
C GLY A 57 17.60 0.34 2.22
N ARG A 58 17.20 0.61 3.47
CA ARG A 58 18.12 0.60 4.61
C ARG A 58 18.54 -0.83 4.98
N PRO A 59 19.73 -1.03 5.59
CA PRO A 59 20.13 -2.33 6.11
C PRO A 59 19.09 -2.90 7.08
N THR A 60 18.90 -4.21 7.04
CA THR A 60 18.01 -4.91 7.98
C THR A 60 18.55 -4.81 9.41
N ASP A 61 17.69 -4.42 10.34
CA ASP A 61 17.94 -4.40 11.78
C ASP A 61 16.78 -5.11 12.49
N SER A 62 17.06 -6.15 13.28
CA SER A 62 16.05 -6.89 14.05
C SER A 62 16.09 -6.61 15.55
N SER A 63 16.98 -5.72 16.01
CA SER A 63 17.25 -5.49 17.43
C SER A 63 16.05 -4.99 18.24
N GLN A 64 15.08 -4.35 17.58
CA GLN A 64 13.82 -3.88 18.16
C GLN A 64 12.61 -4.32 17.29
N ALA A 65 12.75 -5.44 16.59
CA ALA A 65 11.64 -6.01 15.83
C ALA A 65 10.50 -6.45 16.76
N VAL A 66 9.28 -6.46 16.22
CA VAL A 66 8.10 -6.96 16.96
C VAL A 66 8.24 -8.45 17.26
N THR A 67 7.52 -8.92 18.28
CA THR A 67 7.30 -10.35 18.50
C THR A 67 5.88 -10.70 18.07
N LEU A 68 5.75 -11.51 17.00
CA LEU A 68 4.45 -12.03 16.56
C LEU A 68 3.91 -13.05 17.56
N GLU A 69 2.78 -12.72 18.21
CA GLU A 69 2.00 -13.64 19.05
C GLU A 69 1.09 -14.51 18.18
N SER A 70 0.47 -13.89 17.18
CA SER A 70 -0.35 -14.53 16.16
C SER A 70 -0.06 -13.85 14.80
N PRO A 71 0.25 -14.60 13.74
CA PRO A 71 0.29 -16.06 13.71
C PRO A 71 1.55 -16.63 14.39
N VAL A 72 1.40 -17.78 15.04
CA VAL A 72 2.52 -18.56 15.61
C VAL A 72 3.35 -19.22 14.49
N PRO A 73 4.62 -19.61 14.73
CA PRO A 73 5.45 -20.28 13.72
C PRO A 73 4.75 -21.50 13.11
N GLY A 74 4.61 -21.53 11.78
CA GLY A 74 4.02 -22.67 11.07
C GLY A 74 2.51 -22.81 11.25
N GLN A 75 1.81 -21.76 11.70
CA GLN A 75 0.35 -21.76 11.82
C GLN A 75 -0.31 -22.13 10.49
N THR A 76 -1.21 -23.11 10.55
CA THR A 76 -2.14 -23.43 9.45
C THR A 76 -3.54 -22.98 9.83
N TYR A 77 -4.23 -22.36 8.88
CA TYR A 77 -5.64 -22.03 8.99
C TYR A 77 -6.46 -22.94 8.07
N ALA A 78 -7.65 -23.31 8.51
CA ALA A 78 -8.61 -24.02 7.67
C ALA A 78 -9.17 -23.08 6.57
N MET A 79 -9.41 -23.61 5.38
CA MET A 79 -9.99 -22.86 4.26
C MET A 79 -11.37 -22.27 4.58
N ASP A 80 -12.15 -22.88 5.45
CA ASP A 80 -13.48 -22.40 5.87
C ASP A 80 -13.45 -21.59 7.18
N ALA A 81 -12.27 -21.37 7.77
CA ALA A 81 -12.14 -20.57 8.99
C ALA A 81 -12.58 -19.12 8.77
N ALA A 82 -13.15 -18.52 9.82
CA ALA A 82 -13.38 -17.08 9.87
C ALA A 82 -12.04 -16.31 9.78
N PRO A 83 -12.03 -15.07 9.25
CA PRO A 83 -10.84 -14.24 9.22
C PRO A 83 -10.21 -14.08 10.61
N PRO A 84 -8.93 -14.45 10.80
CA PRO A 84 -8.31 -14.41 12.12
C PRO A 84 -7.92 -12.99 12.53
N THR A 85 -7.67 -12.80 13.83
CA THR A 85 -6.94 -11.65 14.35
C THR A 85 -5.46 -12.00 14.48
N TRP A 86 -4.59 -11.19 13.89
CA TRP A 86 -3.15 -11.25 14.10
C TRP A 86 -2.72 -10.22 15.13
N ARG A 87 -1.74 -10.57 15.96
CA ARG A 87 -1.33 -9.81 17.14
C ARG A 87 0.17 -9.90 17.33
N TRP A 88 0.77 -8.81 17.80
CA TRP A 88 2.18 -8.75 18.10
C TRP A 88 2.43 -7.88 19.33
N THR A 89 3.64 -7.99 19.88
CA THR A 89 4.15 -7.06 20.89
C THR A 89 5.34 -6.30 20.31
N SER A 90 5.60 -5.12 20.83
CA SER A 90 6.65 -4.23 20.36
C SER A 90 7.59 -3.85 21.50
N PRO A 91 8.92 -3.96 21.31
CA PRO A 91 9.87 -3.39 22.25
C PRO A 91 9.99 -1.87 22.09
N LEU A 92 9.51 -1.31 20.97
CA LEU A 92 9.21 0.12 20.89
C LEU A 92 8.09 0.38 21.88
N ALA A 93 8.49 0.95 23.01
CA ALA A 93 7.60 1.63 23.91
C ALA A 93 7.93 3.09 23.73
N SER A 94 7.12 3.82 22.95
CA SER A 94 7.15 5.28 22.91
C SER A 94 7.36 5.82 24.32
N ARG A 95 8.59 6.23 24.63
CA ARG A 95 8.97 6.77 25.94
C ARG A 95 8.34 8.14 26.02
N LEU A 96 7.16 8.17 26.65
CA LEU A 96 6.29 9.33 26.92
C LEU A 96 5.55 9.87 25.69
N PRO A 97 4.31 10.38 25.87
CA PRO A 97 3.68 11.20 24.84
C PRO A 97 4.64 12.34 24.53
N SER A 98 5.09 12.43 23.28
CA SER A 98 5.64 13.68 22.77
C SER A 98 4.62 14.75 23.14
N ARG A 99 5.03 15.75 23.91
CA ARG A 99 4.17 16.86 24.31
C ARG A 99 3.78 17.56 23.01
N GLU A 100 2.68 17.10 22.40
CA GLU A 100 2.11 17.72 21.23
C GLU A 100 2.01 19.20 21.58
N THR A 101 2.64 20.05 20.78
CA THR A 101 2.31 21.47 20.85
C THR A 101 0.81 21.53 20.61
N PRO A 102 0.02 22.08 21.55
CA PRO A 102 -1.43 22.02 21.46
C PRO A 102 -1.83 22.58 20.10
N ARG A 103 -2.55 21.76 19.31
CA ARG A 103 -3.14 22.18 18.03
C ARG A 103 -3.79 23.54 18.29
N SER A 104 -3.22 24.60 17.72
CA SER A 104 -3.70 25.95 17.96
C SER A 104 -5.15 26.02 17.49
N MET A 105 -6.06 26.52 18.33
CA MET A 105 -7.47 26.71 17.96
C MET A 105 -7.65 27.60 16.71
N LEU A 106 -6.61 28.33 16.30
CA LEU A 106 -6.56 29.14 15.09
C LEU A 106 -6.29 28.33 13.79
N ALA A 107 -5.75 27.10 13.89
CA ALA A 107 -5.51 26.25 12.72
C ALA A 107 -6.83 25.84 12.03
N TRP A 108 -7.89 25.63 12.83
CA TRP A 108 -9.24 25.40 12.32
C TRP A 108 -9.78 26.60 11.55
N LEU A 109 -9.51 27.83 12.02
CA LEU A 109 -9.93 29.07 11.34
C LEU A 109 -9.20 29.29 10.01
N GLY A 110 -7.94 28.85 9.90
CA GLY A 110 -7.15 28.91 8.67
C GLY A 110 -7.74 28.05 7.55
N ASN A 111 -8.26 26.86 7.87
CA ASN A 111 -8.90 25.96 6.89
C ASN A 111 -10.22 26.49 6.30
N LEU A 112 -10.85 27.47 6.96
CA LEU A 112 -12.10 28.07 6.47
C LEU A 112 -11.86 29.18 5.45
N LEU A 113 -10.69 29.83 5.49
CA LEU A 113 -10.37 31.03 4.70
C LEU A 113 -9.42 30.75 3.52
N LEU A 114 -8.70 29.63 3.58
CA LEU A 114 -7.84 29.16 2.49
C LEU A 114 -8.21 27.69 2.23
N PRO A 115 -8.98 27.38 1.17
CA PRO A 115 -9.17 25.99 0.76
C PRO A 115 -7.78 25.46 0.37
N SER A 116 -7.18 24.67 1.26
CA SER A 116 -5.95 23.97 0.98
C SER A 116 -6.22 22.97 -0.15
N ALA A 117 -5.69 23.27 -1.33
CA ALA A 117 -5.52 22.30 -2.40
C ALA A 117 -4.74 21.10 -1.83
N GLN A 118 -5.27 19.88 -1.96
CA GLN A 118 -4.74 18.63 -1.41
C GLN A 118 -4.31 18.73 0.07
N ALA A 119 -5.28 18.79 0.98
CA ALA A 119 -5.01 18.75 2.41
C ALA A 119 -4.55 17.34 2.86
N HIS A 120 -3.24 17.11 2.76
CA HIS A 120 -2.52 16.04 3.45
C HIS A 120 -2.92 15.99 4.93
N LEU A 121 -3.06 14.78 5.49
CA LEU A 121 -3.44 14.62 6.89
C LEU A 121 -2.39 15.28 7.82
N PRO A 122 -2.77 15.74 9.03
CA PRO A 122 -1.81 16.26 9.99
C PRO A 122 -0.68 15.25 10.24
N PRO A 123 0.58 15.69 10.40
CA PRO A 123 1.68 14.76 10.64
C PRO A 123 1.48 13.94 11.91
N VAL A 124 1.76 12.63 11.84
CA VAL A 124 1.60 11.71 12.96
C VAL A 124 2.91 11.46 13.70
N THR A 125 2.80 11.17 14.99
CA THR A 125 3.92 10.85 15.87
C THR A 125 3.53 9.65 16.72
N GLY A 126 4.35 8.60 16.70
CA GLY A 126 4.01 7.36 17.39
C GLY A 126 4.73 6.15 16.80
N ASP A 127 4.45 5.00 17.40
CA ASP A 127 4.89 3.70 16.90
C ASP A 127 3.97 3.23 15.76
N PHE A 128 4.57 2.76 14.67
CA PHE A 128 3.88 2.25 13.50
C PHE A 128 4.42 0.89 13.10
N TYR A 129 3.53 0.07 12.54
CA TYR A 129 3.77 -1.30 12.13
C TYR A 129 3.28 -1.50 10.70
N TRP A 130 4.21 -1.77 9.79
CA TRP A 130 3.90 -2.16 8.41
C TRP A 130 3.95 -3.68 8.29
N VAL A 131 2.77 -4.28 8.18
CA VAL A 131 2.58 -5.71 7.95
C VAL A 131 2.52 -5.95 6.45
N GLN A 132 3.35 -6.86 5.96
CA GLN A 132 3.40 -7.27 4.55
C GLN A 132 3.23 -8.79 4.47
N VAL A 133 2.24 -9.26 3.74
CA VAL A 133 2.00 -10.68 3.48
C VAL A 133 2.34 -10.97 2.03
N THR A 134 3.44 -11.70 1.83
CA THR A 134 3.79 -12.21 0.51
C THR A 134 2.97 -13.46 0.24
N VAL A 135 2.13 -13.38 -0.81
CA VAL A 135 1.30 -14.48 -1.29
C VAL A 135 1.90 -15.00 -2.60
N PRO A 136 2.21 -16.30 -2.71
CA PRO A 136 2.70 -16.88 -3.96
C PRO A 136 1.79 -16.58 -5.16
N GLY A 137 2.40 -16.29 -6.31
CA GLY A 137 1.67 -15.93 -7.54
C GLY A 137 1.19 -14.47 -7.59
N ARG A 138 1.30 -13.70 -6.51
CA ARG A 138 1.03 -12.25 -6.52
C ARG A 138 2.34 -11.47 -6.65
N ARG A 139 2.33 -10.46 -7.53
CA ARG A 139 3.45 -9.50 -7.66
C ARG A 139 3.57 -8.60 -6.42
N CYS A 140 2.43 -8.13 -5.91
CA CYS A 140 2.36 -7.23 -4.77
C CYS A 140 1.90 -7.94 -3.49
N PRO A 141 2.56 -7.67 -2.35
CA PRO A 141 2.09 -8.16 -1.06
C PRO A 141 0.70 -7.60 -0.72
N VAL A 142 0.02 -8.30 0.19
CA VAL A 142 -1.14 -7.74 0.90
C VAL A 142 -0.60 -7.00 2.11
N GLU A 143 -0.94 -5.73 2.27
CA GLU A 143 -0.29 -4.85 3.24
C GLU A 143 -1.26 -4.11 4.16
N LEU A 144 -0.83 -3.90 5.40
CA LEU A 144 -1.45 -3.01 6.37
C LEU A 144 -0.36 -2.11 6.98
N LEU A 145 -0.58 -0.81 7.02
CA LEU A 145 0.12 0.09 7.94
C LEU A 145 -0.82 0.44 9.10
N THR A 146 -0.35 0.29 10.33
CA THR A 146 -1.17 0.58 11.50
C THR A 146 -0.34 1.09 12.68
N SER A 147 -0.95 1.88 13.56
CA SER A 147 -0.39 2.18 14.90
C SER A 147 -0.84 1.17 15.96
N ASN A 148 -1.76 0.25 15.62
CA ASN A 148 -2.25 -0.77 16.54
C ASN A 148 -1.32 -1.99 16.52
N MET A 149 -1.29 -2.72 17.64
CA MET A 149 -0.53 -3.98 17.76
C MET A 149 -1.31 -5.24 17.33
N GLU A 150 -2.40 -5.03 16.60
CA GLU A 150 -3.25 -6.09 16.09
C GLU A 150 -3.87 -5.73 14.74
N TRP A 151 -4.18 -6.76 13.97
CA TRP A 151 -4.91 -6.69 12.72
C TRP A 151 -6.00 -7.75 12.70
N GLN A 152 -7.25 -7.32 12.77
CA GLN A 152 -8.37 -8.15 12.37
C GLN A 152 -8.43 -8.20 10.85
N LEU A 153 -8.14 -9.36 10.25
CA LEU A 153 -8.29 -9.51 8.81
C LEU A 153 -9.76 -9.35 8.46
N ASP A 154 -10.04 -8.52 7.45
CA ASP A 154 -11.38 -8.44 6.88
C ASP A 154 -11.63 -9.59 5.90
N ALA A 155 -12.88 -9.76 5.47
CA ALA A 155 -13.27 -10.84 4.58
C ALA A 155 -12.52 -10.79 3.24
N ALA A 156 -12.35 -9.58 2.66
CA ALA A 156 -11.68 -9.41 1.37
C ALA A 156 -10.19 -9.77 1.42
N THR A 157 -9.48 -9.31 2.46
CA THR A 157 -8.09 -9.67 2.73
C THR A 157 -7.98 -11.17 2.91
N TRP A 158 -8.87 -11.75 3.71
CA TRP A 158 -8.85 -13.19 3.98
C TRP A 158 -9.08 -14.01 2.71
N ASP A 159 -10.03 -13.62 1.86
CA ASP A 159 -10.26 -14.27 0.57
C ASP A 159 -9.01 -14.25 -0.34
N VAL A 160 -8.25 -13.15 -0.34
CA VAL A 160 -6.98 -13.07 -1.07
C VAL A 160 -5.94 -14.05 -0.52
N LEU A 161 -5.83 -14.19 0.81
CA LEU A 161 -4.88 -15.12 1.42
C LEU A 161 -5.26 -16.59 1.16
N ARG A 162 -6.56 -16.90 1.22
CA ARG A 162 -7.08 -18.25 0.96
C ARG A 162 -7.00 -18.67 -0.51
N ALA A 163 -6.85 -17.72 -1.45
CA ALA A 163 -6.70 -18.01 -2.87
C ALA A 163 -5.37 -18.72 -3.24
N ALA A 164 -4.45 -18.90 -2.29
CA ALA A 164 -3.22 -19.66 -2.45
C ALA A 164 -3.16 -20.89 -1.52
N PRO A 165 -4.11 -21.84 -1.63
CA PRO A 165 -4.22 -22.97 -0.71
C PRO A 165 -2.98 -23.87 -0.76
N GLY A 166 -2.55 -24.35 0.40
CA GLY A 166 -1.39 -25.24 0.56
C GLY A 166 -0.03 -24.58 0.32
N GLN A 167 0.02 -23.29 0.01
CA GLN A 167 1.27 -22.57 -0.25
C GLN A 167 1.72 -21.75 0.96
N ASP A 168 3.03 -21.58 1.10
CA ASP A 168 3.63 -20.78 2.16
C ASP A 168 3.36 -19.30 1.93
N LEU A 169 2.55 -18.69 2.81
CA LEU A 169 2.41 -17.25 2.91
C LEU A 169 3.48 -16.74 3.88
N ARG A 170 4.17 -15.64 3.53
CA ARG A 170 5.23 -15.06 4.36
C ARG A 170 4.79 -13.72 4.92
N VAL A 171 4.63 -13.65 6.24
CA VAL A 171 4.26 -12.44 7.00
C VAL A 171 5.53 -11.76 7.52
N GLN A 172 5.77 -10.54 7.07
CA GLN A 172 6.82 -9.67 7.57
C GLN A 172 6.17 -8.50 8.30
N VAL A 173 6.68 -8.16 9.48
CA VAL A 173 6.32 -6.91 10.15
C VAL A 173 7.55 -6.04 10.27
N THR A 174 7.39 -4.77 9.93
CA THR A 174 8.40 -3.73 10.07
C THR A 174 7.88 -2.70 11.06
N SER A 175 8.60 -2.45 12.15
CA SER A 175 8.25 -1.44 13.16
C SER A 175 9.14 -0.20 13.03
N ALA A 176 8.58 0.96 13.34
CA ALA A 176 9.33 2.20 13.44
C ALA A 176 8.63 3.19 14.37
N TYR A 177 9.42 4.07 15.00
CA TYR A 177 8.89 5.25 15.69
C TYR A 177 9.02 6.46 14.77
N LEU A 178 7.90 7.14 14.53
CA LEU A 178 7.82 8.34 13.71
C LEU A 178 7.64 9.59 14.59
N VAL A 179 8.25 10.69 14.19
CA VAL A 179 7.99 12.03 14.73
C VAL A 179 7.63 12.94 13.58
N GLN A 180 6.38 13.43 13.54
CA GLN A 180 5.84 14.26 12.46
C GLN A 180 6.10 13.65 11.06
N ASN A 181 5.71 12.39 10.86
CA ASN A 181 5.96 11.63 9.63
C ASN A 181 7.45 11.48 9.26
N ARG A 182 8.36 11.57 10.24
CA ARG A 182 9.78 11.34 10.02
C ARG A 182 10.28 10.19 10.87
N LEU A 183 10.98 9.27 10.22
CA LEU A 183 11.59 8.13 10.86
C LEU A 183 12.62 8.57 11.92
N ARG A 184 12.33 8.27 13.19
CA ARG A 184 13.19 8.59 14.33
C ARG A 184 13.92 7.36 14.86
N GLU A 185 13.25 6.22 14.93
CA GLU A 185 13.82 4.91 15.28
C GLU A 185 13.36 3.87 14.26
N GLY A 186 14.23 2.90 13.93
CA GLY A 186 13.98 1.89 12.91
C GLY A 186 14.36 2.30 11.48
N PRO A 187 13.86 1.58 10.45
CA PRO A 187 12.90 0.47 10.56
C PRO A 187 13.53 -0.78 11.16
N TYR A 188 12.79 -1.46 12.03
CA TYR A 188 13.16 -2.77 12.57
C TYR A 188 12.31 -3.85 11.93
N ARG A 189 12.94 -4.92 11.44
CA ARG A 189 12.28 -6.01 10.72
C ARG A 189 12.50 -7.31 11.46
N LEU A 190 11.50 -8.18 11.47
CA LEU A 190 11.69 -9.58 11.85
C LEU A 190 12.93 -10.13 11.14
N GLU A 191 13.79 -10.85 11.87
CA GLU A 191 14.99 -11.48 11.32
C GLU A 191 14.65 -12.45 10.18
N SER A 192 13.50 -13.11 10.28
CA SER A 192 12.92 -13.91 9.22
C SER A 192 11.41 -13.73 9.18
N PRO A 193 10.79 -13.65 7.99
CA PRO A 193 9.33 -13.64 7.87
C PRO A 193 8.70 -14.87 8.53
N ARG A 194 7.52 -14.69 9.09
CA ARG A 194 6.69 -15.77 9.64
C ARG A 194 5.97 -16.50 8.51
N THR A 195 6.24 -17.80 8.38
CA THR A 195 5.51 -18.66 7.44
C THR A 195 4.20 -19.16 8.06
N ILE A 196 3.12 -19.07 7.27
CA ILE A 196 1.80 -19.64 7.57
C ILE A 196 1.24 -20.33 6.32
N ARG A 197 0.19 -21.13 6.49
CA ARG A 197 -0.59 -21.71 5.38
C ARG A 197 -2.08 -21.58 5.60
N VAL A 198 -2.81 -21.60 4.49
CA VAL A 198 -4.25 -21.89 4.49
C VAL A 198 -4.43 -23.20 3.75
N GLU A 199 -5.10 -24.17 4.37
CA GLU A 199 -5.26 -25.53 3.82
C GLU A 199 -6.69 -26.02 3.99
N ASP A 200 -7.10 -26.95 3.12
CA ASP A 200 -8.39 -27.63 3.27
C ASP A 200 -8.42 -28.41 4.59
N SER A 201 -9.54 -28.29 5.30
CA SER A 201 -9.84 -29.08 6.49
C SER A 201 -9.91 -30.55 6.07
N ARG A 202 -8.90 -31.34 6.44
CA ARG A 202 -8.90 -32.80 6.20
C ARG A 202 -9.93 -33.52 7.07
#